data_AF-A0A1D8A867-F1
#
_entry.id   AF-A0A1D8A867-F1
#
_cell.length_a   1.000
_cell.length_b   1.000
_cell.length_c   1.000
_cell.angle_alpha   90.00
_cell.angle_beta   90.00
_cell.angle_gamma   90.00
#
_symmetry.space_group_name_H-M   'P 1'
#
loop_
_entity.id
_entity.type
_entity.pdbx_description
1 polymer ?
#
loop_
_entity_poly.entity_id
_entity_poly.type
_entity_poly.pdbx_seq_one_letter_code
_entity_poly.pdbx_strand_id
1 'polypeptide(L)'
;MRITRVGATALVVAGALAISACGKKAPAQLPPDPGPATSTDTGQSSGGYGMAQPGSQADFVAKMMGADTIYFALDESTVDAQDQASLAKQAQWLQQYPNKRATIEGHCDERGTREYNIALGERRANAAKNYLASLGIDPSRITTVSYGKERPIALGSDEASWAQNRRAVTVTID
;
A
#
# COMPACT_ATOMS: atom_id res chain seq x y z
N MET A 1 1.86 57.69 -50.12
CA MET A 1 1.06 57.24 -51.29
C MET A 1 1.69 55.96 -51.85
N ARG A 2 0.86 54.96 -52.21
CA ARG A 2 1.16 53.53 -52.50
C ARG A 2 1.32 52.71 -51.20
N ILE A 3 0.30 52.15 -50.53
CA ILE A 3 -0.79 51.22 -50.90
C ILE A 3 -0.30 49.98 -51.67
N THR A 4 -0.20 48.85 -50.97
CA THR A 4 -0.74 47.57 -51.47
C THR A 4 -1.18 46.72 -50.27
N ARG A 5 -2.49 46.48 -50.17
CA ARG A 5 -3.15 45.47 -49.31
C ARG A 5 -3.32 44.18 -50.13
N VAL A 6 -3.80 43.14 -49.45
CA VAL A 6 -4.42 41.88 -49.94
C VAL A 6 -3.53 40.66 -49.60
N GLY A 7 -4.01 39.60 -48.95
CA GLY A 7 -5.39 39.22 -48.69
C GLY A 7 -5.53 38.26 -47.51
N ALA A 8 -6.71 38.32 -46.91
CA ALA A 8 -7.23 37.33 -45.99
C ALA A 8 -7.78 36.14 -46.78
N THR A 9 -7.51 34.93 -46.30
CA THR A 9 -8.35 33.76 -46.60
C THR A 9 -8.46 32.94 -45.32
N ALA A 10 -9.69 32.83 -44.85
CA ALA A 10 -10.12 32.06 -43.70
C ALA A 10 -10.65 30.68 -44.16
N LEU A 11 -10.82 29.81 -43.16
CA LEU A 11 -11.67 28.61 -43.11
C LEU A 11 -11.22 27.37 -43.90
N VAL A 12 -11.05 26.23 -43.23
CA VAL A 12 -12.09 25.20 -42.98
C VAL A 12 -11.44 24.00 -42.26
N VAL A 13 -12.08 23.56 -41.17
CA VAL A 13 -11.83 22.33 -40.41
C VAL A 13 -12.32 21.11 -41.19
N ALA A 14 -11.53 20.03 -41.23
CA ALA A 14 -12.06 18.67 -41.40
C ALA A 14 -11.06 17.63 -40.84
N GLY A 15 -11.43 17.01 -39.72
CA GLY A 15 -10.73 15.88 -39.15
C GLY A 15 -11.06 14.56 -39.85
N ALA A 16 -10.09 13.65 -39.87
CA ALA A 16 -10.30 12.23 -40.11
C ALA A 16 -9.22 11.45 -39.34
N LEU A 17 -9.53 11.07 -38.10
CA LEU A 17 -8.77 10.10 -37.32
C LEU A 17 -9.10 8.70 -37.84
N ALA A 18 -8.20 8.10 -38.60
CA ALA A 18 -8.29 6.70 -38.99
C ALA A 18 -7.67 5.82 -37.89
N ILE A 19 -8.50 5.36 -36.95
CA ILE A 19 -8.09 4.34 -35.97
C ILE A 19 -8.41 2.97 -36.58
N SER A 20 -7.38 2.32 -37.13
CA SER A 20 -7.47 0.94 -37.61
C SER A 20 -7.56 0.00 -36.41
N ALA A 21 -8.79 -0.37 -36.04
CA ALA A 21 -9.05 -1.38 -35.02
C ALA A 21 -8.80 -2.78 -35.62
N CYS A 22 -7.72 -3.43 -35.17
CA CYS A 22 -7.45 -4.84 -35.45
C CYS A 22 -8.56 -5.72 -34.81
N GLY A 23 -9.47 -6.23 -35.63
CA GLY A 23 -10.41 -7.28 -35.23
C GLY A 23 -9.68 -8.61 -35.02
N LYS A 24 -9.39 -8.97 -33.77
CA LYS A 24 -9.03 -10.34 -33.40
C LYS A 24 -10.30 -11.16 -33.27
N LYS A 25 -10.48 -12.12 -34.19
CA LYS A 25 -11.47 -13.19 -34.13
C LYS A 25 -11.26 -13.96 -32.81
N ALA A 26 -12.28 -14.03 -31.96
CA ALA A 26 -12.23 -14.87 -30.77
C ALA A 26 -12.11 -16.34 -31.20
N PRO A 27 -11.22 -17.16 -30.60
CA PRO A 27 -11.12 -18.57 -30.92
C PRO A 27 -12.43 -19.29 -30.54
N ALA A 28 -12.91 -20.14 -31.45
CA ALA A 28 -14.18 -20.88 -31.33
C ALA A 28 -14.14 -22.05 -30.33
N GLN A 29 -13.21 -22.01 -29.37
CA GLN A 29 -13.04 -23.03 -28.36
C GLN A 29 -12.85 -22.33 -27.02
N LEU A 30 -13.88 -22.44 -26.18
CA LEU A 30 -13.83 -22.01 -24.79
C LEU A 30 -12.65 -22.71 -24.10
N PRO A 31 -11.91 -22.04 -23.20
CA PRO A 31 -10.96 -22.73 -22.35
C PRO A 31 -11.70 -23.87 -21.62
N PRO A 32 -11.06 -25.04 -21.46
CA PRO A 32 -11.66 -26.14 -20.69
C PRO A 32 -12.06 -25.65 -19.31
N ASP A 33 -13.20 -26.16 -18.81
CA ASP A 33 -13.71 -25.87 -17.47
C ASP A 33 -12.56 -25.96 -16.46
N PRO A 34 -12.47 -25.03 -15.48
CA PRO A 34 -11.57 -25.21 -14.36
C PRO A 34 -11.96 -26.55 -13.73
N GLY A 35 -11.10 -27.55 -13.89
CA GLY A 35 -11.26 -28.83 -13.20
C GLY A 35 -11.50 -28.57 -11.71
N PRO A 36 -12.12 -29.52 -10.98
CA PRO A 36 -12.41 -29.35 -9.56
C PRO A 36 -11.18 -28.77 -8.88
N ALA A 37 -11.38 -27.62 -8.22
CA ALA A 37 -10.35 -26.87 -7.55
C ALA A 37 -9.49 -27.87 -6.78
N THR A 38 -8.29 -28.14 -7.29
CA THR A 38 -7.28 -28.84 -6.52
C THR A 38 -6.89 -27.81 -5.48
N SER A 39 -7.54 -27.88 -4.32
CA SER A 39 -7.13 -27.18 -3.12
C SER A 39 -5.64 -27.46 -2.98
N THR A 40 -4.84 -26.48 -3.36
CA THR A 40 -3.46 -26.46 -2.97
C THR A 40 -3.53 -26.42 -1.46
N ASP A 41 -3.11 -27.52 -0.85
CA ASP A 41 -2.93 -27.70 0.58
C ASP A 41 -1.98 -26.60 1.07
N THR A 42 -2.52 -25.41 1.30
CA THR A 42 -1.92 -24.41 2.17
C THR A 42 -2.13 -24.95 3.56
N GLY A 43 -1.15 -25.74 4.00
CA GLY A 43 -1.07 -26.43 5.29
C GLY A 43 -2.00 -25.84 6.33
N GLN A 44 -3.22 -26.37 6.36
CA GLN A 44 -4.23 -26.01 7.31
C GLN A 44 -3.82 -26.67 8.62
N SER A 45 -2.98 -25.99 9.40
CA SER A 45 -2.81 -26.30 10.82
C SER A 45 -4.08 -25.86 11.55
N SER A 46 -5.15 -26.61 11.34
CA SER A 46 -6.29 -26.66 12.23
C SER A 46 -5.91 -27.60 13.37
N GLY A 47 -5.37 -27.06 14.47
CA GLY A 47 -5.04 -27.89 15.62
C GLY A 47 -4.28 -27.18 16.72
N GLY A 48 -4.98 -26.35 17.48
CA GLY A 48 -4.53 -25.89 18.79
C GLY A 48 -4.97 -24.48 19.08
N TYR A 49 -5.38 -24.22 20.32
CA TYR A 49 -5.27 -22.88 20.90
C TYR A 49 -3.76 -22.58 20.99
N GLY A 50 -3.17 -22.32 19.83
CA GLY A 50 -1.74 -22.38 19.59
C GLY A 50 -1.10 -21.13 20.13
N MET A 51 -0.27 -21.30 21.16
CA MET A 51 0.66 -20.28 21.59
C MET A 51 1.39 -19.74 20.36
N ALA A 52 1.52 -18.41 20.29
CA ALA A 52 2.25 -17.76 19.22
C ALA A 52 3.67 -18.37 19.11
N GLN A 53 3.97 -19.03 17.98
CA GLN A 53 5.26 -19.69 17.78
C GLN A 53 6.36 -18.62 17.64
N PRO A 54 7.51 -18.73 18.33
CA PRO A 54 8.60 -17.76 18.21
C PRO A 54 8.98 -17.46 16.76
N GLY A 55 9.01 -16.17 16.41
CA GLY A 55 9.36 -15.72 15.06
C GLY A 55 8.20 -15.74 14.05
N SER A 56 7.02 -16.24 14.43
CA SER A 56 5.81 -16.14 13.59
C SER A 56 5.22 -14.72 13.62
N GLN A 57 4.34 -14.40 12.66
CA GLN A 57 3.57 -13.15 12.71
C GLN A 57 2.73 -13.04 13.98
N ALA A 58 2.20 -14.15 14.49
CA ALA A 58 1.46 -14.16 15.75
C ALA A 58 2.37 -13.79 16.95
N ASP A 59 3.64 -14.23 16.93
CA ASP A 59 4.63 -13.85 17.96
C ASP A 59 4.96 -12.37 17.86
N PHE A 60 5.18 -11.85 16.65
CA PHE A 60 5.39 -10.41 16.44
C PHE A 60 4.24 -9.58 17.03
N VAL A 61 2.99 -9.86 16.65
CA VAL A 61 1.81 -9.12 17.14
C VAL A 61 1.68 -9.24 18.66
N ALA A 62 1.84 -10.44 19.22
CA ALA A 62 1.77 -10.67 20.66
C ALA A 62 2.85 -9.88 21.42
N LYS A 63 4.07 -9.82 20.89
CA LYS A 63 5.17 -9.04 21.49
C LYS A 63 4.96 -7.55 21.35
N MET A 64 4.40 -7.08 20.23
CA MET A 64 4.20 -5.65 20.00
C MET A 64 3.11 -5.07 20.89
N MET A 65 2.04 -5.82 21.20
CA MET A 65 0.91 -5.32 22.01
C MET A 65 0.31 -4.02 21.43
N GLY A 66 0.08 -3.97 20.12
CA GLY A 66 -0.42 -2.79 19.39
C GLY A 66 0.68 -1.86 18.87
N ALA A 67 1.94 -2.05 19.29
CA ALA A 67 3.08 -1.29 18.78
C ALA A 67 3.52 -1.73 17.37
N ASP A 68 2.79 -2.62 16.69
CA ASP A 68 2.95 -2.98 15.28
C ASP A 68 2.35 -1.91 14.35
N THR A 69 1.51 -1.02 14.88
CA THR A 69 0.92 0.12 14.19
C THR A 69 1.50 1.43 14.73
N ILE A 70 1.79 2.36 13.82
CA ILE A 70 2.12 3.76 14.14
C ILE A 70 1.11 4.71 13.50
N TYR A 71 0.98 5.92 14.01
CA TYR A 71 -0.05 6.88 13.60
C TYR A 71 0.56 8.17 13.04
N PHE A 72 -0.28 8.96 12.39
CA PHE A 72 0.15 10.21 11.77
C PHE A 72 -0.87 11.32 11.98
N ALA A 73 -0.36 12.54 12.10
CA ALA A 73 -1.17 13.74 12.00
C ALA A 73 -1.81 13.88 10.60
N LEU A 74 -2.82 14.75 10.50
CA LEU A 74 -3.48 15.07 9.24
C LEU A 74 -2.45 15.58 8.24
N ASP A 75 -2.48 15.02 7.04
CA ASP A 75 -1.61 15.39 5.91
C ASP A 75 -0.10 15.19 6.12
N GLU A 76 0.28 14.50 7.20
CA GLU A 76 1.68 14.28 7.55
C GLU A 76 2.12 12.82 7.38
N SER A 77 3.44 12.65 7.24
CA SER A 77 4.15 11.38 7.26
C SER A 77 5.33 11.39 8.24
N THR A 78 5.38 12.36 9.16
CA THR A 78 6.41 12.45 10.19
C THR A 78 6.14 11.42 11.28
N VAL A 79 7.17 10.67 11.69
CA VAL A 79 7.08 9.73 12.80
C VAL A 79 7.38 10.47 14.11
N ASP A 80 6.39 10.55 15.00
CA ASP A 80 6.55 11.22 16.29
C ASP A 80 7.38 10.39 17.30
N ALA A 81 7.68 10.97 18.46
CA ALA A 81 8.52 10.30 19.46
C ALA A 81 7.90 9.02 20.05
N GLN A 82 6.57 8.96 20.15
CA GLN A 82 5.88 7.76 20.65
C GLN A 82 5.98 6.63 19.64
N ASP A 83 5.75 6.93 18.36
CA ASP A 83 5.83 5.98 17.27
C ASP A 83 7.26 5.56 16.96
N GLN A 84 8.24 6.43 17.20
CA GLN A 84 9.66 6.07 17.20
C GLN A 84 9.98 5.00 18.25
N ALA A 85 9.37 5.06 19.44
CA ALA A 85 9.53 4.03 20.47
C ALA A 85 8.88 2.70 20.05
N SER A 86 7.71 2.75 19.41
CA SER A 86 7.06 1.57 18.81
C SER A 86 7.95 0.93 17.75
N LEU A 87 8.49 1.70 16.81
CA LEU A 87 9.40 1.19 15.78
C LEU A 87 10.72 0.66 16.37
N ALA A 88 11.23 1.25 17.45
CA ALA A 88 12.39 0.71 18.16
C ALA A 88 12.13 -0.69 18.72
N LYS A 89 10.94 -0.92 19.29
CA LYS A 89 10.51 -2.25 19.75
C LYS A 89 10.37 -3.23 18.58
N GLN A 90 9.81 -2.79 17.45
CA GLN A 90 9.74 -3.62 16.24
C GLN A 90 11.14 -3.99 15.73
N ALA A 91 12.08 -3.05 15.71
CA ALA A 91 13.46 -3.28 15.27
C ALA A 91 14.16 -4.35 16.13
N GLN A 92 13.98 -4.32 17.45
CA GLN A 92 14.54 -5.34 18.34
C GLN A 92 14.06 -6.76 17.97
N TRP A 93 12.77 -6.91 17.65
CA TRP A 93 12.23 -8.19 17.21
C TRP A 93 12.81 -8.61 15.85
N LEU A 94 12.90 -7.69 14.88
CA LEU A 94 13.48 -7.97 13.56
C LEU A 94 14.98 -8.28 13.61
N GLN A 95 15.70 -7.77 14.60
CA GLN A 95 17.09 -8.12 14.89
C GLN A 95 17.21 -9.53 15.49
N GLN A 96 16.29 -9.90 16.38
CA GLN A 96 16.24 -11.25 16.96
C GLN A 96 15.97 -12.33 15.90
N TYR A 97 15.19 -12.01 14.86
CA TYR A 97 14.84 -12.94 13.78
C TYR A 97 15.38 -12.44 12.42
N PRO A 98 16.67 -12.62 12.13
CA PRO A 98 17.32 -12.02 10.95
C PRO A 98 16.80 -12.54 9.61
N ASN A 99 16.22 -13.74 9.58
CA ASN A 99 15.63 -14.32 8.36
C ASN A 99 14.24 -13.75 8.05
N LYS A 100 13.59 -13.05 8.99
CA LYS A 100 12.24 -12.52 8.79
C LYS A 100 12.27 -11.26 7.93
N ARG A 101 11.23 -11.09 7.14
CA ARG A 101 10.99 -9.89 6.34
C ARG A 101 9.76 -9.17 6.86
N ALA A 102 9.58 -7.92 6.46
CA ALA A 102 8.42 -7.12 6.84
C ALA A 102 7.83 -6.40 5.62
N THR A 103 6.52 -6.24 5.65
CA THR A 103 5.76 -5.34 4.79
C THR A 103 5.18 -4.24 5.67
N ILE A 104 5.40 -2.98 5.29
CA ILE A 104 4.78 -1.84 5.94
C ILE A 104 3.64 -1.34 5.06
N GLU A 105 2.44 -1.39 5.61
CA GLU A 105 1.20 -1.00 4.95
C GLU A 105 0.82 0.43 5.35
N GLY A 106 0.82 1.37 4.40
CA GLY A 106 0.46 2.76 4.61
C GLY A 106 -1.01 3.04 4.34
N HIS A 107 -1.67 3.74 5.27
CA HIS A 107 -3.09 4.06 5.23
C HIS A 107 -3.35 5.55 5.45
N CYS A 108 -4.50 5.99 4.96
CA CYS A 108 -5.01 7.35 5.13
C CYS A 108 -6.49 7.34 5.53
N ASP A 109 -6.96 8.48 6.05
CA ASP A 109 -8.39 8.69 6.23
C ASP A 109 -9.09 9.01 4.90
N GLU A 110 -10.42 9.15 4.94
CA GLU A 110 -11.24 9.20 3.72
C GLU A 110 -11.10 10.50 2.90
N ARG A 111 -10.53 11.54 3.49
CA ARG A 111 -10.50 12.90 2.92
C ARG A 111 -9.47 13.01 1.80
N GLY A 112 -9.77 13.84 0.80
CA GLY A 112 -8.90 14.03 -0.38
C GLY A 112 -9.12 13.00 -1.49
N THR A 113 -8.40 13.16 -2.60
CA THR A 113 -8.52 12.25 -3.76
C THR A 113 -7.91 10.89 -3.46
N ARG A 114 -8.31 9.88 -4.24
CA ARG A 114 -7.77 8.53 -4.11
C ARG A 114 -6.26 8.52 -4.38
N GLU A 115 -5.84 9.13 -5.48
CA GLU A 115 -4.45 9.16 -5.94
C GLU A 115 -3.55 9.89 -4.93
N TYR A 116 -4.06 10.98 -4.35
CA TYR A 116 -3.37 11.68 -3.28
C TYR A 116 -3.12 10.78 -2.08
N ASN A 117 -4.14 10.06 -1.62
CA ASN A 117 -4.02 9.16 -0.48
C ASN A 117 -3.14 7.96 -0.76
N ILE A 118 -3.09 7.45 -2.00
CA ILE A 118 -2.12 6.42 -2.39
C ILE A 118 -0.69 6.97 -2.20
N ALA A 119 -0.40 8.18 -2.69
CA ALA A 119 0.92 8.78 -2.53
C ALA A 119 1.25 9.11 -1.07
N LEU A 120 0.30 9.62 -0.28
CA LEU A 120 0.52 9.91 1.14
C LEU A 120 0.74 8.63 1.96
N GLY A 121 -0.04 7.57 1.70
CA GLY A 121 0.17 6.27 2.33
C GLY A 121 1.55 5.69 2.01
N GLU A 122 2.04 5.87 0.79
CA GLU A 122 3.40 5.44 0.41
C GLU A 122 4.48 6.22 1.18
N ARG A 123 4.32 7.54 1.34
CA ARG A 123 5.24 8.35 2.16
C ARG A 123 5.26 7.89 3.62
N ARG A 124 4.10 7.57 4.20
CA ARG A 124 3.98 7.05 5.58
C ARG A 124 4.69 5.71 5.76
N ALA A 125 4.45 4.77 4.86
CA ALA A 125 5.12 3.46 4.89
C ALA A 125 6.65 3.61 4.74
N ASN A 126 7.10 4.50 3.84
CA ASN A 126 8.51 4.79 3.66
C ASN A 126 9.14 5.49 4.87
N ALA A 127 8.43 6.37 5.56
CA ALA A 127 8.92 7.01 6.78
C ALA A 127 9.22 5.97 7.88
N ALA A 128 8.30 5.03 8.11
CA ALA A 128 8.51 3.91 9.04
C ALA A 128 9.68 3.01 8.60
N LYS A 129 9.75 2.65 7.31
CA LYS A 129 10.86 1.87 6.74
C LYS A 129 12.21 2.55 6.97
N ASN A 130 12.30 3.84 6.67
CA ASN A 130 13.54 4.60 6.81
C ASN A 130 13.97 4.70 8.26
N TYR A 131 13.02 4.85 9.18
CA TYR A 131 13.33 4.87 10.61
C TYR A 131 13.84 3.49 11.08
N LEU A 132 13.17 2.39 10.71
CA LEU A 132 13.67 1.04 11.00
C LEU A 132 15.06 0.79 10.40
N ALA A 133 15.32 1.29 9.20
CA ALA A 133 16.64 1.22 8.58
C ALA A 133 17.70 1.99 9.37
N SER A 134 17.36 3.16 9.91
CA SER A 134 18.25 3.95 10.77
C SER A 134 18.60 3.23 12.08
N LEU A 135 17.75 2.30 12.51
CA LEU A 135 17.97 1.41 13.66
C LEU A 135 18.74 0.13 13.30
N GLY A 136 19.24 0.02 12.06
CA GLY A 136 20.09 -1.08 11.62
C GLY A 136 19.37 -2.28 10.99
N ILE A 137 18.07 -2.16 10.68
CA ILE A 137 17.39 -3.19 9.87
C ILE A 137 17.77 -3.00 8.41
N ASP A 138 18.25 -4.04 7.73
CA ASP A 138 18.54 -3.98 6.30
C ASP A 138 17.26 -3.58 5.52
N PRO A 139 17.27 -2.45 4.77
CA PRO A 139 16.13 -2.02 3.96
C PRO A 139 15.64 -3.05 2.95
N SER A 140 16.49 -4.00 2.53
CA SER A 140 16.13 -5.08 1.60
C SER A 140 15.12 -6.08 2.21
N ARG A 141 15.08 -6.17 3.55
CA ARG A 141 14.14 -6.99 4.32
C ARG A 141 12.77 -6.33 4.47
N ILE A 142 12.64 -5.05 4.13
CA ILE A 142 11.42 -4.27 4.33
C ILE A 142 10.85 -3.84 2.98
N THR A 143 9.63 -4.28 2.70
CA THR A 143 8.83 -3.79 1.58
C THR A 143 7.74 -2.83 2.08
N THR A 144 7.24 -1.98 1.19
CA THR A 144 6.20 -1.00 1.51
C THR A 144 5.04 -1.16 0.54
N VAL A 145 3.82 -1.04 1.03
CA VAL A 145 2.59 -1.03 0.23
C VAL A 145 1.73 0.13 0.70
N SER A 146 1.10 0.84 -0.22
CA SER A 146 0.12 1.88 0.13
C SER A 146 -1.28 1.40 -0.25
N TYR A 147 -2.18 1.41 0.72
CA TYR A 147 -3.61 1.25 0.47
C TYR A 147 -4.35 2.59 0.41
N GLY A 148 -3.67 3.70 0.71
CA GLY A 148 -4.32 5.00 0.86
C GLY A 148 -5.55 4.89 1.74
N LYS A 149 -6.71 5.28 1.22
CA LYS A 149 -7.98 5.26 1.95
C LYS A 149 -8.85 4.03 1.71
N GLU A 150 -8.35 3.01 1.01
CA GLU A 150 -9.14 1.86 0.54
C GLU A 150 -9.35 0.78 1.61
N ARG A 151 -8.61 0.83 2.72
CA ARG A 151 -8.69 -0.14 3.84
C ARG A 151 -8.84 0.55 5.20
N PRO A 152 -9.97 1.26 5.44
CA PRO A 152 -10.23 1.89 6.72
C PRO A 152 -10.50 0.83 7.81
N ILE A 153 -10.09 1.14 9.04
CA ILE A 153 -10.43 0.33 10.23
C ILE A 153 -11.58 0.96 11.02
N ALA A 154 -11.69 2.29 10.97
CA ALA A 154 -12.82 3.03 11.50
C ALA A 154 -13.63 3.62 10.35
N LEU A 155 -14.93 3.34 10.31
CA LEU A 155 -15.81 3.72 9.20
C LEU A 155 -16.56 5.05 9.45
N GLY A 156 -16.34 5.69 10.60
CA GLY A 156 -16.94 6.98 10.89
C GLY A 156 -16.30 8.12 10.10
N SER A 157 -17.08 9.18 9.89
CA SER A 157 -16.64 10.42 9.24
C SER A 157 -16.39 11.53 10.26
N ASP A 158 -15.55 11.24 11.24
CA ASP A 158 -15.17 12.13 12.34
C ASP A 158 -13.68 12.01 12.67
N GLU A 159 -13.15 12.96 13.43
CA GLU A 159 -11.71 12.99 13.74
C GLU A 159 -11.26 11.76 14.55
N ALA A 160 -12.13 11.18 15.38
CA ALA A 160 -11.82 9.97 16.12
C ALA A 160 -11.58 8.77 15.19
N SER A 161 -12.36 8.67 14.11
CA SER A 161 -12.21 7.63 13.08
C SER A 161 -11.04 7.93 12.15
N TRP A 162 -10.89 9.19 11.73
CA TRP A 162 -9.80 9.60 10.85
C TRP A 162 -8.43 9.38 11.49
N ALA A 163 -8.27 9.71 12.77
CA ALA A 163 -7.01 9.50 13.49
C ALA A 163 -6.59 8.03 13.49
N GLN A 164 -7.53 7.10 13.66
CA GLN A 164 -7.26 5.65 13.59
C GLN A 164 -6.87 5.18 12.18
N ASN A 165 -7.38 5.84 11.14
CA ASN A 165 -7.12 5.47 9.75
C ASN A 165 -5.80 6.03 9.21
N ARG A 166 -5.27 7.13 9.77
CA ARG A 166 -3.97 7.69 9.42
C ARG A 166 -2.84 6.91 10.11
N ARG A 167 -2.47 5.77 9.53
CA ARG A 167 -1.53 4.84 10.16
C ARG A 167 -0.58 4.17 9.18
N ALA A 168 0.47 3.56 9.70
CA ALA A 168 1.25 2.53 9.02
C ALA A 168 1.32 1.27 9.88
N VAL A 169 1.14 0.10 9.27
CA VAL A 169 1.08 -1.20 9.96
C VAL A 169 2.23 -2.08 9.50
N THR A 170 3.00 -2.64 10.42
CA THR A 170 4.07 -3.59 10.12
C THR A 170 3.53 -5.02 10.17
N VAL A 171 3.69 -5.77 9.09
CA VAL A 171 3.33 -7.18 8.98
C VAL A 171 4.59 -7.98 8.65
N THR A 172 4.95 -8.95 9.50
CA THR A 172 6.08 -9.84 9.25
C THR A 172 5.66 -11.01 8.36
N ILE A 173 6.58 -11.43 7.50
CA ILE A 173 6.41 -12.54 6.56
C ILE A 173 7.65 -13.46 6.62
N ASP A 174 7.48 -14.69 6.15
CA ASP A 174 8.54 -15.70 6.07
C ASP A 174 9.56 -15.43 4.96
#